data_AF-A0A7W0WHA4-F1
#
_entry.id   AF-A0A7W0WHA4-F1
#
_cell.length_a   1.000
_cell.length_b   1.000
_cell.length_c   1.000
_cell.angle_alpha   90.00
_cell.angle_beta   90.00
_cell.angle_gamma   90.00
#
_symmetry.space_group_name_H-M   'P 1'
#
loop_
_entity.id
_entity.type
_entity.pdbx_description
1 polymer ?
#
loop_
_entity_poly.entity_id
_entity_poly.type
_entity_poly.pdbx_seq_one_letter_code
_entity_poly.pdbx_strand_id
1 'polypeptide(L)'
;MDSQHASSGEHPKMIGPPSPENKLQTVLEAIGKTVATIEYGEVESRGGMHAAEAVVFHFTDGTALSIEIGSNARDLSTSRDLIPPEVHTDLRPFWTHRARPHD
;
A
#
# COMPACT_ATOMS: atom_id res chain seq x y z
N MET A 1 -20.14 -10.05 11.66
CA MET A 1 -20.38 -9.61 10.27
C MET A 1 -19.13 -9.92 9.48
N ASP A 2 -19.17 -11.09 8.85
CA ASP A 2 -18.48 -11.57 7.65
C ASP A 2 -17.02 -11.15 7.39
N SER A 3 -16.11 -11.82 8.11
CA SER A 3 -14.67 -11.90 7.82
C SER A 3 -14.35 -12.77 6.58
N GLN A 4 -15.18 -12.77 5.54
CA GLN A 4 -15.07 -13.66 4.37
C GLN A 4 -14.11 -13.17 3.26
N HIS A 5 -13.27 -12.18 3.52
CA HIS A 5 -12.20 -11.78 2.59
C HIS A 5 -10.82 -12.36 2.92
N ALA A 6 -10.72 -13.28 3.88
CA ALA A 6 -9.51 -14.05 4.15
C ALA A 6 -9.63 -15.44 3.52
N SER A 7 -8.95 -15.71 2.39
CA SER A 7 -8.28 -17.01 2.13
C SER A 7 -7.83 -17.30 0.69
N SER A 8 -8.11 -16.49 -0.35
CA SER A 8 -7.75 -16.95 -1.71
C SER A 8 -6.25 -16.95 -2.01
N GLY A 9 -5.41 -16.24 -1.23
CA GLY A 9 -3.95 -16.19 -1.50
C GLY A 9 -3.58 -15.63 -2.88
N GLU A 10 -4.57 -15.08 -3.61
CA GLU A 10 -4.38 -14.51 -4.93
C GLU A 10 -3.90 -13.08 -4.79
N HIS A 11 -2.81 -12.76 -5.48
CA HIS A 11 -2.30 -11.40 -5.58
C HIS A 11 -3.36 -10.48 -6.21
N PRO A 12 -3.41 -9.20 -5.82
CA PRO A 12 -4.20 -8.21 -6.54
C PRO A 12 -3.91 -8.23 -8.04
N LYS A 13 -4.97 -8.29 -8.85
CA LYS A 13 -4.84 -8.18 -10.32
C LYS A 13 -4.63 -6.71 -10.70
N MET A 14 -3.48 -6.41 -11.29
CA MET A 14 -3.22 -5.08 -11.87
C MET A 14 -4.12 -4.87 -13.11
N ILE A 15 -4.92 -3.80 -13.10
CA ILE A 15 -5.83 -3.44 -14.20
C ILE A 15 -5.35 -2.23 -15.01
N GLY A 16 -4.23 -1.61 -14.60
CA GLY A 16 -3.66 -0.40 -15.23
C GLY A 16 -2.52 0.19 -14.41
N PRO A 17 -1.92 1.31 -14.87
CA PRO A 17 -0.89 2.02 -14.12
C PRO A 17 -1.47 2.68 -12.85
N PRO A 18 -0.63 3.00 -11.84
CA PRO A 18 -1.06 3.81 -10.70
C PRO A 18 -1.44 5.22 -11.18
N SER A 19 -2.38 5.86 -10.50
CA SER A 19 -2.75 7.26 -10.73
C SER A 19 -2.47 8.11 -9.48
N PRO A 20 -1.74 9.23 -9.60
CA PRO A 20 -0.99 9.67 -10.78
C PRO A 20 0.22 8.76 -11.13
N GLU A 21 0.60 8.75 -12.41
CA GLU A 21 1.60 7.81 -12.98
C GLU A 21 3.02 7.99 -12.41
N ASN A 22 3.36 9.20 -11.96
CA ASN A 22 4.66 9.51 -11.39
C ASN A 22 5.00 8.69 -10.13
N LYS A 23 4.00 8.16 -9.43
CA LYS A 23 4.19 7.23 -8.30
C LYS A 23 4.92 5.95 -8.70
N LEU A 24 4.77 5.51 -9.96
CA LEU A 24 5.39 4.28 -10.46
C LEU A 24 6.92 4.36 -10.37
N GLN A 25 7.50 5.52 -10.70
CA GLN A 25 8.96 5.69 -10.77
C GLN A 25 9.63 5.43 -9.41
N THR A 26 9.07 5.97 -8.33
CA THR A 26 9.56 5.75 -6.96
C THR A 26 9.51 4.28 -6.56
N VAL A 27 8.47 3.54 -6.96
CA VAL A 27 8.35 2.11 -6.64
C VAL A 27 9.36 1.29 -7.45
N LEU A 28 9.61 1.66 -8.71
CA LEU A 28 10.58 0.96 -9.57
C LEU A 28 12.02 1.06 -9.07
N GLU A 29 12.37 2.09 -8.30
CA GLU A 29 13.71 2.21 -7.68
C GLU A 29 14.01 1.04 -6.72
N ALA A 30 13.01 0.36 -6.18
CA ALA A 30 13.20 -0.80 -5.31
C ALA A 30 13.62 -2.07 -6.05
N ILE A 31 13.55 -2.12 -7.39
CA ILE A 31 13.89 -3.30 -8.17
C ILE A 31 15.36 -3.67 -7.96
N GLY A 32 15.61 -4.94 -7.61
CA GLY A 32 16.95 -5.46 -7.39
C GLY A 32 17.59 -5.05 -6.06
N LYS A 33 16.92 -4.21 -5.25
CA LYS A 33 17.41 -3.86 -3.92
C LYS A 33 17.17 -5.00 -2.93
N THR A 34 18.06 -5.10 -1.96
CA THR A 34 17.94 -6.05 -0.85
C THR A 34 17.37 -5.34 0.36
N VAL A 35 16.27 -5.85 0.89
CA VAL A 35 15.65 -5.34 2.12
C VAL A 35 16.50 -5.75 3.32
N ALA A 36 16.89 -4.78 4.14
CA ALA A 36 17.60 -4.94 5.40
C ALA A 36 16.63 -5.11 6.57
N THR A 37 15.63 -4.23 6.69
CA THR A 37 14.61 -4.26 7.75
C THR A 37 13.27 -3.76 7.22
N ILE A 38 12.18 -4.10 7.93
CA ILE A 38 10.81 -3.67 7.62
C ILE A 38 10.17 -3.12 8.88
N GLU A 39 9.53 -1.96 8.77
CA GLU A 39 8.66 -1.38 9.80
C GLU A 39 7.21 -1.40 9.33
N TYR A 40 6.26 -1.74 10.22
CA TYR A 40 4.83 -1.74 9.93
C TYR A 40 4.06 -1.20 11.14
N GLY A 41 3.13 -0.28 10.91
CA GLY A 41 2.31 0.29 11.98
C GLY A 41 1.34 1.37 11.52
N GLU A 42 0.70 2.00 12.49
CA GLU A 42 -0.19 3.14 12.28
C GLU A 42 0.62 4.45 12.17
N VAL A 43 0.17 5.34 11.29
CA VAL A 43 0.75 6.66 11.08
C VAL A 43 0.01 7.70 11.91
N GLU A 44 0.76 8.59 12.57
CA GLU A 44 0.18 9.70 13.33
C GLU A 44 -0.74 10.56 12.47
N SER A 45 -2.01 10.67 12.88
CA SER A 45 -2.98 11.54 12.22
C SER A 45 -2.60 13.01 12.42
N ARG A 46 -2.27 13.70 11.32
CA ARG A 46 -2.19 15.16 11.31
C ARG A 46 -3.56 15.75 10.98
N GLY A 47 -4.15 16.49 11.94
CA GLY A 47 -5.30 17.37 11.68
C GLY A 47 -6.64 16.66 11.43
N GLY A 48 -6.89 15.51 12.05
CA GLY A 48 -8.17 14.80 11.93
C GLY A 48 -8.33 14.01 10.63
N MET A 49 -7.22 13.71 9.95
CA MET A 49 -7.20 12.71 8.88
C MET A 49 -7.36 11.30 9.48
N HIS A 50 -7.96 10.38 8.73
CA HIS A 50 -8.16 8.99 9.18
C HIS A 50 -6.83 8.35 9.58
N ALA A 51 -6.86 7.44 10.57
CA ALA A 51 -5.71 6.60 10.88
C ALA A 51 -5.30 5.85 9.61
N ALA A 52 -4.03 6.00 9.22
CA ALA A 52 -3.44 5.32 8.08
C ALA A 52 -2.48 4.25 8.58
N GLU A 53 -2.39 3.14 7.86
CA GLU A 53 -1.33 2.16 8.07
C GLU A 53 -0.18 2.46 7.10
N ALA A 54 1.05 2.21 7.53
CA ALA A 54 2.21 2.29 6.67
C ALA A 54 3.14 1.09 6.84
N VAL A 55 3.84 0.78 5.76
CA VAL A 55 5.01 -0.10 5.76
C VAL A 55 6.22 0.67 5.26
N VAL A 56 7.37 0.47 5.87
CA VAL A 56 8.65 1.02 5.42
C VAL A 56 9.62 -0.13 5.16
N PHE A 57 10.15 -0.20 3.95
CA PHE A 57 11.23 -1.10 3.57
C PHE A 57 12.55 -0.34 3.63
N HIS A 58 13.46 -0.73 4.51
CA HIS A 58 14.81 -0.19 4.56
C HIS A 58 15.73 -1.10 3.74
N PHE A 59 16.51 -0.54 2.83
CA PHE A 59 17.40 -1.29 1.95
C PHE A 59 18.84 -1.28 2.44
N THR A 60 19.63 -2.29 2.05
CA THR A 60 21.03 -2.41 2.45
C THR A 60 21.94 -1.31 1.88
N ASP A 61 21.48 -0.56 0.88
CA ASP A 61 22.20 0.58 0.31
C ASP A 61 21.95 1.91 1.05
N GLY A 62 21.22 1.87 2.18
CA GLY A 62 20.91 3.04 3.01
C GLY A 62 19.69 3.84 2.56
N THR A 63 19.00 3.42 1.49
CA THR A 63 17.72 4.02 1.07
C THR A 63 16.52 3.34 1.72
N ALA A 64 15.34 3.98 1.64
CA ALA A 64 14.10 3.40 2.15
C ALA A 64 12.92 3.70 1.21
N LEU A 65 11.96 2.78 1.15
CA LEU A 65 10.66 2.96 0.50
C LEU A 65 9.56 2.88 1.55
N SER A 66 8.85 3.99 1.76
CA SER A 66 7.67 4.06 2.63
C SER A 66 6.41 4.01 1.78
N ILE A 67 5.49 3.11 2.13
CA ILE A 67 4.16 2.99 1.54
C ILE A 67 3.15 3.26 2.63
N GLU A 68 2.50 4.42 2.56
CA GLU A 68 1.35 4.76 3.40
C GLU A 68 0.06 4.43 2.64
N ILE A 69 -0.86 3.77 3.32
CA ILE A 69 -2.20 3.56 2.82
C ILE A 69 -3.14 4.55 3.48
N GLY A 70 -3.48 5.58 2.70
CA GLY A 70 -4.50 6.55 3.03
C GLY A 70 -5.80 6.31 2.27
N SER A 71 -6.90 6.74 2.86
CA SER A 71 -8.21 6.81 2.21
C SER A 71 -8.30 8.09 1.37
N ASN A 72 -8.56 7.96 0.07
CA ASN A 72 -8.91 9.10 -0.78
C ASN A 72 -10.43 9.41 -0.76
N ALA A 73 -11.18 8.85 0.20
CA ALA A 73 -12.62 8.97 0.25
C ALA A 73 -13.10 10.42 0.40
N ARG A 74 -12.35 11.26 1.09
CA ARG A 74 -12.68 12.68 1.26
C ARG A 74 -12.61 13.48 -0.04
N ASP A 75 -11.61 13.24 -0.87
CA ASP A 75 -11.50 13.93 -2.16
C ASP A 75 -12.57 13.41 -3.12
N LEU A 76 -12.85 12.10 -3.07
CA LEU A 76 -13.87 11.47 -3.90
C LEU A 76 -15.31 11.74 -3.43
N SER A 77 -15.56 12.04 -2.15
CA SER A 77 -16.90 12.35 -1.64
C SER A 77 -17.50 13.63 -2.22
N THR A 78 -16.68 14.47 -2.85
CA THR A 78 -17.15 15.65 -3.59
C THR A 78 -17.79 15.31 -4.94
N SER A 79 -17.49 14.11 -5.49
CA SER A 79 -17.92 13.66 -6.80
C SER A 79 -18.66 12.31 -6.77
N ARG A 80 -18.76 11.68 -5.60
CA ARG A 80 -19.39 10.39 -5.36
C ARG A 80 -20.09 10.41 -4.00
N ASP A 81 -21.13 9.61 -3.85
CA ASP A 81 -21.82 9.45 -2.57
C ASP A 81 -21.00 8.54 -1.65
N LEU A 82 -20.00 9.13 -0.98
CA LEU A 82 -19.12 8.47 -0.02
C LEU A 82 -19.21 9.22 1.30
N ILE A 83 -19.31 8.47 2.41
CA ILE A 83 -19.21 9.02 3.77
C ILE A 83 -17.77 8.75 4.24
N PRO A 84 -16.86 9.76 4.20
CA PRO A 84 -15.43 9.52 4.40
C PRO A 84 -15.07 8.81 5.72
N PRO A 85 -15.75 9.10 6.87
CA PRO A 85 -15.56 8.34 8.11
C PRO A 85 -15.89 6.86 8.07
N GLU A 86 -16.63 6.39 7.07
CA GLU A 86 -17.02 5.00 6.89
C GLU A 86 -16.13 4.26 5.88
N VAL A 87 -15.16 4.95 5.26
CA VAL A 87 -14.23 4.36 4.30
C VAL A 87 -12.88 4.08 4.96
N HIS A 88 -12.64 2.80 5.24
CA HIS A 88 -11.35 2.31 5.70
C HIS A 88 -10.49 1.87 4.51
N THR A 89 -9.18 2.11 4.60
CA THR A 89 -8.20 1.62 3.62
C THR A 89 -7.13 0.89 4.41
N ASP A 90 -6.96 -0.41 4.15
CA ASP A 90 -6.10 -1.31 4.90
C ASP A 90 -4.91 -1.78 4.04
N LEU A 91 -3.73 -1.92 4.66
CA LEU A 91 -2.61 -2.61 4.03
C LEU A 91 -2.79 -4.11 4.24
N ARG A 92 -3.18 -4.78 3.16
CA ARG A 92 -3.40 -6.23 3.14
C ARG A 92 -2.17 -6.94 2.59
N PRO A 93 -1.29 -7.49 3.42
CA PRO A 93 -0.16 -8.28 2.92
C PRO A 93 -0.65 -9.61 2.34
N PHE A 94 -0.16 -9.94 1.14
CA PHE A 94 -0.35 -11.24 0.50
C PHE A 94 1.02 -11.90 0.33
N TRP A 95 1.13 -13.18 0.70
CA TRP A 95 2.36 -13.95 0.55
C TRP A 95 2.17 -15.10 -0.41
N THR A 96 2.99 -15.15 -1.47
CA THR A 96 3.10 -16.34 -2.32
C THR A 96 4.55 -16.55 -2.74
N HIS A 97 4.88 -17.77 -3.12
CA HIS A 97 6.17 -18.09 -3.72
C HIS A 97 6.11 -17.83 -5.23
N ARG A 98 6.80 -16.79 -5.70
CA ARG A 98 7.06 -16.61 -7.13
C ARG A 98 8.34 -17.35 -7.51
N ALA A 99 8.35 -18.02 -8.66
CA ALA A 99 9.60 -18.48 -9.25
C ALA A 99 10.53 -17.27 -9.48
N ARG A 100 11.84 -17.44 -9.19
CA ARG A 100 12.80 -16.37 -9.47
C ARG A 100 12.73 -16.04 -10.97
N PRO A 101 12.75 -14.76 -11.36
CA PRO A 101 13.03 -14.41 -12.75
C PRO A 101 14.33 -15.12 -13.15
N HIS A 102 14.31 -15.87 -14.25
CA HIS A 102 15.52 -16.51 -14.77
C HIS A 102 16.55 -15.43 -15.13
N ASP A 103 17.81 -15.65 -14.73
CA ASP A 103 18.97 -14.81 -15.05
C ASP A 103 19.24 -14.74 -16.57
#